data_AF-A0A9D2VXT6-F1
#
_entry.id   AF-A0A9D2VXT6-F1
#
_cell.length_a   1.000
_cell.length_b   1.000
_cell.length_c   1.000
_cell.angle_alpha   90.00
_cell.angle_beta   90.00
_cell.angle_gamma   90.00
#
_symmetry.space_group_name_H-M   'P 1'
#
loop_
_entity.id
_entity.type
_entity.pdbx_description
1 polymer ?
#
loop_
_entity_poly.entity_id
_entity_poly.type
_entity_poly.pdbx_seq_one_letter_code
_entity_poly.pdbx_strand_id
1 'polypeptide(L)'
;MLWYIDVFGATAIYSTNQNRWNVPSSSVIDLGTGTSFDVKTQYSNYRQLTVNDFVVEPEALSDHVLGTKGTHTVNSSNVYAWMRFTKTKGYNAETGILTAYVTPSGGYGSSTAGVGDTALDNRPVHAYLIKS
;
A
#
# COMPACT_ATOMS: atom_id res chain seq x y z
N MET A 1 43.73 14.95 45.45
CA MET A 1 43.62 14.58 44.02
C MET A 1 42.14 14.61 43.68
N LEU A 2 41.69 15.67 42.99
CA LEU A 2 40.32 15.76 42.47
C LEU A 2 40.13 14.70 41.36
N TRP A 3 38.90 14.22 41.13
CA TRP A 3 38.07 14.61 39.98
C TRP A 3 36.61 14.14 40.18
N TYR A 4 35.70 15.07 39.88
CA TYR A 4 34.26 14.90 39.69
C TYR A 4 34.02 14.10 38.40
N ILE A 5 33.01 13.23 38.34
CA ILE A 5 32.49 12.72 37.06
C ILE A 5 30.97 12.91 37.07
N ASP A 6 30.50 13.70 36.10
CA ASP A 6 29.10 13.96 35.79
C ASP A 6 28.36 12.69 35.37
N VAL A 7 27.11 12.59 35.83
CA VAL A 7 26.14 11.58 35.44
C VAL A 7 25.37 12.09 34.22
N PHE A 8 25.54 11.44 33.06
CA PHE A 8 24.61 11.59 31.94
C PHE A 8 24.26 10.24 31.31
N GLY A 9 22.95 9.97 31.25
CA GLY A 9 22.35 9.10 30.24
C GLY A 9 22.03 7.66 30.65
N ALA A 10 21.06 7.47 31.53
CA ALA A 10 20.42 6.16 31.69
C ALA A 10 19.03 6.18 31.04
N THR A 11 18.89 5.47 29.92
CA THR A 11 17.67 4.66 29.69
C THR A 11 17.97 3.45 28.80
N ALA A 12 18.18 2.33 29.51
CA ALA A 12 17.88 0.93 29.19
C ALA A 12 18.27 0.34 27.82
N ILE A 13 19.35 -0.45 27.85
CA ILE A 13 19.57 -1.61 26.99
C ILE A 13 18.81 -2.80 27.61
N TYR A 14 17.97 -3.49 26.84
CA TYR A 14 17.64 -4.90 27.10
C TYR A 14 17.91 -5.73 25.84
N SER A 15 18.79 -6.71 26.04
CA SER A 15 19.37 -7.64 25.07
C SER A 15 18.43 -8.79 24.70
N THR A 16 18.72 -9.54 23.64
CA THR A 16 19.33 -10.89 23.78
C THR A 16 19.64 -11.55 22.43
N ASN A 17 20.79 -12.22 22.39
CA ASN A 17 21.22 -13.26 21.47
C ASN A 17 21.60 -12.89 20.03
N GLN A 18 22.92 -12.82 19.87
CA GLN A 18 23.66 -13.00 18.62
C GLN A 18 23.33 -14.36 17.99
N ASN A 19 22.33 -14.40 17.12
CA ASN A 19 22.44 -15.21 15.91
C ASN A 19 22.86 -14.27 14.80
N ARG A 20 24.12 -14.40 14.39
CA ARG A 20 24.73 -13.70 13.25
C ARG A 20 24.12 -14.18 11.92
N TRP A 21 22.85 -13.88 11.71
CA TRP A 21 22.38 -13.53 10.39
C TRP A 21 22.50 -12.02 10.35
N ASN A 22 23.40 -11.52 9.52
CA ASN A 22 23.44 -10.12 9.16
C ASN A 22 22.17 -9.84 8.35
N VAL A 23 21.01 -9.84 9.00
CA VAL A 23 19.76 -9.41 8.40
C VAL A 23 19.95 -7.91 8.22
N PRO A 24 20.07 -7.40 6.99
CA PRO A 24 20.12 -5.96 6.78
C PRO A 24 18.91 -5.39 7.49
N SER A 25 19.10 -4.44 8.40
CA SER A 25 18.00 -3.75 9.05
C SER A 25 17.27 -2.98 7.96
N SER A 26 16.25 -3.59 7.36
CA SER A 26 15.53 -2.93 6.29
C SER A 26 14.76 -1.76 6.90
N SER A 27 15.13 -0.54 6.53
CA SER A 27 14.38 0.64 6.95
C SER A 27 13.14 0.74 6.09
N VAL A 28 11.97 0.73 6.73
CA VAL A 28 10.68 0.98 6.07
C VAL A 28 10.30 2.44 6.28
N ILE A 29 10.08 3.16 5.18
CA ILE A 29 9.62 4.56 5.19
C ILE A 29 8.16 4.55 4.74
N ASP A 30 7.28 5.06 5.59
CA ASP A 30 5.87 5.27 5.26
C ASP A 30 5.73 6.50 4.35
N LEU A 31 5.13 6.31 3.17
CA LEU A 31 4.87 7.37 2.19
C LEU A 31 3.43 7.92 2.30
N GLY A 32 2.60 7.29 3.13
CA GLY A 32 1.21 7.67 3.38
C GLY A 32 0.21 7.04 2.41
N THR A 33 -0.97 7.65 2.36
CA THR A 33 -2.11 7.20 1.55
C THR A 33 -2.32 8.14 0.36
N GLY A 34 -2.54 7.59 -0.83
CA GLY A 34 -2.80 8.38 -2.03
C GLY A 34 -2.74 7.55 -3.31
N THR A 35 -2.72 8.23 -4.45
CA THR A 35 -2.51 7.60 -5.77
C THR A 35 -1.16 7.98 -6.41
N SER A 36 -0.48 8.98 -5.83
CA SER A 36 0.79 9.53 -6.28
C SER A 36 1.57 10.03 -5.07
N PHE A 37 2.86 9.74 -5.01
CA PHE A 37 3.71 9.99 -3.85
C PHE A 37 5.02 10.64 -4.28
N ASP A 38 5.35 11.77 -3.64
CA ASP A 38 6.58 12.51 -3.91
C ASP A 38 7.74 12.00 -3.05
N VAL A 39 8.45 10.98 -3.55
CA VAL A 39 9.47 10.23 -2.79
C VAL A 39 10.71 11.08 -2.49
N LYS A 40 11.07 12.03 -3.38
CA LYS A 40 12.23 12.91 -3.16
C LYS A 40 12.11 13.78 -1.91
N THR A 41 10.89 14.02 -1.42
CA THR A 41 10.66 14.78 -0.19
C THR A 41 10.95 13.96 1.07
N GLN A 42 10.87 12.63 0.98
CA GLN A 42 11.03 11.70 2.10
C GLN A 42 12.36 10.95 2.06
N TYR A 43 13.01 10.85 0.88
CA TYR A 43 14.23 10.09 0.70
C TYR A 43 15.17 10.75 -0.32
N SER A 44 16.34 11.21 0.15
CA SER A 44 17.30 11.99 -0.67
C SER A 44 17.90 11.20 -1.84
N ASN A 45 18.10 9.89 -1.69
CA ASN A 45 18.68 9.01 -2.72
C ASN A 45 17.63 8.40 -3.66
N TYR A 46 16.47 9.05 -3.82
CA TYR A 46 15.32 8.54 -4.59
C TYR A 46 15.67 8.10 -6.02
N ARG A 47 16.65 8.74 -6.67
CA ARG A 47 17.04 8.45 -8.05
C ARG A 47 17.61 7.04 -8.26
N GLN A 48 18.07 6.39 -7.19
CA GLN A 48 18.60 5.02 -7.25
C GLN A 48 17.52 3.96 -7.02
N LEU A 49 16.31 4.37 -6.67
CA LEU A 49 15.20 3.46 -6.42
C LEU A 49 14.60 2.96 -7.72
N THR A 50 14.00 1.80 -7.64
CA THR A 50 13.21 1.13 -8.66
C THR A 50 11.81 0.90 -8.13
N VAL A 51 10.87 0.56 -9.01
CA VAL A 51 9.50 0.24 -8.59
C VAL A 51 9.41 -0.92 -7.59
N ASN A 52 10.44 -1.79 -7.52
CA ASN A 52 10.48 -2.95 -6.62
C ASN A 52 10.84 -2.57 -5.18
N ASP A 53 11.42 -1.41 -4.96
CA ASP A 53 11.73 -0.90 -3.62
C ASP A 53 10.47 -0.42 -2.88
N PHE A 54 9.30 -0.43 -3.53
CA PHE A 54 8.04 0.03 -2.95
C PHE A 54 7.07 -1.12 -2.70
N VAL A 55 6.50 -1.16 -1.50
CA VAL A 55 5.31 -1.96 -1.19
C VAL A 55 4.12 -1.04 -1.15
N VAL A 56 3.01 -1.49 -1.73
CA VAL A 56 1.75 -0.75 -1.68
C VAL A 56 0.65 -1.72 -1.29
N GLU A 57 -0.34 -1.25 -0.54
CA GLU A 57 -1.51 -2.02 -0.17
C GLU A 57 -2.78 -1.22 -0.47
N PRO A 58 -3.87 -1.87 -0.90
CA PRO A 58 -5.14 -1.18 -1.08
C PRO A 58 -5.53 -0.48 0.22
N GLU A 59 -5.90 0.79 0.16
CA GLU A 59 -6.56 1.42 1.30
C GLU A 59 -7.95 0.78 1.49
N ALA A 60 -8.42 0.71 2.74
CA ALA A 60 -9.67 0.05 3.06
C ALA A 60 -10.83 0.69 2.28
N LEU A 61 -11.39 -0.04 1.32
CA LEU A 61 -12.54 0.44 0.56
C LEU A 61 -13.76 0.42 1.47
N SER A 62 -14.25 1.60 1.87
CA SER A 62 -15.52 1.67 2.60
C SER A 62 -16.69 1.26 1.70
N ASP A 63 -17.71 0.62 2.30
CA ASP A 63 -18.90 0.03 1.65
C ASP A 63 -19.69 0.99 0.75
N HIS A 64 -19.46 2.29 0.82
CA HIS A 64 -20.23 3.32 0.11
C HIS A 64 -19.73 3.67 -1.29
N VAL A 65 -18.66 3.03 -1.75
CA VAL A 65 -17.91 3.49 -2.93
C VAL A 65 -18.37 2.81 -4.24
N LEU A 66 -19.14 1.73 -4.16
CA LEU A 66 -19.45 0.86 -5.31
C LEU A 66 -20.81 1.13 -5.97
N GLY A 67 -21.41 2.30 -5.72
CA GLY A 67 -22.71 2.68 -6.26
C GLY A 67 -23.89 2.20 -5.41
N THR A 68 -25.04 2.82 -5.64
CA THR A 68 -26.30 2.53 -4.94
C THR A 68 -26.62 1.04 -5.02
N LYS A 69 -27.01 0.43 -3.89
CA LYS A 69 -27.58 -0.92 -3.79
C LYS A 69 -28.79 -1.04 -4.72
N GLY A 70 -28.57 -1.37 -5.99
CA GLY A 70 -29.63 -1.66 -6.94
C GLY A 70 -30.17 -3.05 -6.64
N THR A 71 -31.40 -3.14 -6.14
CA THR A 71 -32.08 -4.43 -6.02
C THR A 71 -32.53 -4.86 -7.41
N HIS A 72 -31.69 -5.62 -8.11
CA HIS A 72 -32.10 -6.25 -9.36
C HIS A 72 -32.86 -7.54 -9.03
N THR A 73 -34.19 -7.48 -9.03
CA THR A 73 -35.05 -8.65 -8.96
C THR A 73 -35.00 -9.37 -10.31
N VAL A 74 -34.03 -10.26 -10.50
CA VAL A 74 -34.07 -11.22 -11.60
C VAL A 74 -34.91 -12.42 -11.15
N ASN A 75 -35.92 -12.76 -11.94
CA ASN A 75 -36.82 -13.91 -11.72
C ASN A 75 -36.10 -15.27 -11.92
N SER A 76 -34.78 -15.36 -11.77
CA SER A 76 -33.99 -16.58 -11.97
C SER A 76 -33.25 -16.94 -10.68
N SER A 77 -33.35 -18.21 -10.32
CA SER A 77 -33.14 -18.71 -8.96
C SER A 77 -31.70 -18.73 -8.44
N ASN A 78 -30.73 -18.03 -9.03
CA ASN A 78 -29.42 -17.77 -8.42
C ASN A 78 -28.76 -16.53 -9.05
N VAL A 79 -28.36 -15.57 -8.21
CA VAL A 79 -27.57 -14.39 -8.61
C VAL A 79 -26.16 -14.52 -8.04
N TYR A 80 -25.16 -14.31 -8.88
CA TYR A 80 -23.76 -14.30 -8.50
C TYR A 80 -23.20 -12.91 -8.75
N ALA A 81 -22.58 -12.32 -7.74
CA ALA A 81 -21.82 -11.08 -7.85
C ALA A 81 -20.33 -11.40 -7.81
N TRP A 82 -19.52 -10.60 -8.51
CA TRP A 82 -18.08 -10.71 -8.45
C TRP A 82 -17.43 -9.34 -8.43
N MET A 83 -16.23 -9.30 -7.87
CA MET A 83 -15.34 -8.14 -7.89
C MET A 83 -13.92 -8.59 -8.16
N ARG A 84 -13.16 -7.70 -8.81
CA ARG A 84 -11.74 -7.84 -9.11
C ARG A 84 -11.04 -6.55 -8.75
N PHE A 85 -9.79 -6.66 -8.32
CA PHE A 85 -8.93 -5.53 -7.99
C PHE A 85 -7.64 -5.64 -8.79
N THR A 86 -7.42 -4.69 -9.69
CA THR A 86 -6.18 -4.60 -10.45
C THR A 86 -5.28 -3.57 -9.78
N LYS A 87 -4.13 -4.00 -9.28
CA LYS A 87 -3.12 -3.09 -8.72
C LYS A 87 -2.22 -2.57 -9.85
N THR A 88 -2.09 -1.25 -9.93
CA THR A 88 -1.14 -0.57 -10.79
C THR A 88 -0.08 0.10 -9.94
N LYS A 89 1.20 -0.05 -10.31
CA LYS A 89 2.33 0.60 -9.63
C LYS A 89 3.42 0.94 -10.66
N GLY A 90 3.93 2.16 -10.61
CA GLY A 90 5.05 2.63 -11.44
C GLY A 90 5.86 3.71 -10.73
N TYR A 91 7.16 3.73 -10.95
CA TYR A 91 8.06 4.73 -10.34
C TYR A 91 8.90 5.42 -11.42
N ASN A 92 8.93 6.74 -11.38
CA ASN A 92 9.81 7.54 -12.24
C ASN A 92 10.96 8.09 -11.40
N ALA A 93 12.17 7.56 -11.61
CA ALA A 93 13.37 7.96 -10.88
C ALA A 93 13.86 9.37 -11.23
N GLU A 94 13.50 9.92 -12.39
CA GLU A 94 13.87 11.28 -12.78
C GLU A 94 13.08 12.32 -11.99
N THR A 95 11.77 12.09 -11.85
CA THR A 95 10.86 13.00 -11.13
C THR A 95 10.75 12.68 -9.64
N GLY A 96 11.08 11.44 -9.25
CA GLY A 96 10.93 10.94 -7.88
C GLY A 96 9.48 10.62 -7.51
N ILE A 97 8.61 10.43 -8.50
CA ILE A 97 7.19 10.18 -8.28
C ILE A 97 6.89 8.68 -8.39
N LEU A 98 6.32 8.12 -7.33
CA LEU A 98 5.66 6.83 -7.34
C LEU A 98 4.17 7.04 -7.64
N THR A 99 3.66 6.41 -8.69
CA THR A 99 2.22 6.32 -8.97
C THR A 99 1.75 4.93 -8.61
N ALA A 100 0.75 4.81 -7.75
CA ALA A 100 0.20 3.52 -7.38
C ALA A 100 -1.27 3.64 -7.01
N TYR A 101 -2.10 2.70 -7.46
CA TYR A 101 -3.54 2.69 -7.19
C TYR A 101 -4.11 1.29 -7.43
N VAL A 102 -5.36 1.09 -7.00
CA VAL A 102 -6.14 -0.09 -7.34
C VAL A 102 -7.33 0.32 -8.19
N THR A 103 -7.55 -0.37 -9.31
CA THR A 103 -8.77 -0.22 -10.12
C THR A 103 -9.71 -1.37 -9.77
N PRO A 104 -10.84 -1.12 -9.08
CA PRO A 104 -11.87 -2.12 -8.90
C PRO A 104 -12.64 -2.32 -10.21
N SER A 105 -13.02 -3.55 -10.50
CA SER A 105 -14.08 -3.84 -11.47
C SER A 105 -15.01 -4.89 -10.89
N GLY A 106 -16.27 -4.86 -11.31
CA GLY A 106 -17.24 -5.84 -10.85
C GLY A 106 -18.45 -5.90 -11.74
N GLY A 107 -19.24 -6.93 -11.50
CA GLY A 107 -20.47 -7.20 -12.22
C GLY A 107 -21.33 -8.20 -11.46
N TYR A 108 -22.47 -8.51 -12.06
CA TYR A 108 -23.38 -9.52 -11.54
C TYR A 108 -24.03 -10.28 -12.70
N GLY A 109 -24.41 -11.52 -12.43
CA GLY A 109 -25.00 -12.40 -13.42
C GLY A 109 -25.90 -13.45 -12.81
N SER A 110 -26.73 -14.02 -13.68
CA SER A 110 -27.59 -15.17 -13.40
C SER A 110 -27.31 -16.26 -14.42
N SER A 111 -27.93 -17.43 -14.26
CA SER A 111 -27.82 -18.55 -15.20
C SER A 111 -28.33 -18.23 -16.63
N THR A 112 -29.04 -17.12 -16.83
CA THR A 112 -29.70 -16.78 -18.11
C THR A 112 -29.34 -15.41 -18.68
N ALA A 113 -28.70 -14.53 -17.90
CA ALA A 113 -28.31 -13.18 -18.32
C ALA A 113 -27.27 -12.59 -17.36
N GLY A 114 -26.37 -11.74 -17.85
CA GLY A 114 -25.38 -11.04 -17.03
C GLY A 114 -25.09 -9.63 -17.52
N VAL A 115 -24.64 -8.77 -16.60
CA VAL A 115 -24.12 -7.43 -16.89
C VAL A 115 -22.60 -7.48 -16.74
N GLY A 116 -21.88 -6.99 -17.76
CA GLY A 116 -20.41 -7.03 -17.84
C GLY A 116 -19.70 -6.13 -16.82
N ASP A 117 -18.37 -6.25 -16.78
CA ASP A 117 -17.51 -5.51 -15.85
C ASP A 117 -17.66 -3.99 -16.06
N THR A 118 -18.08 -3.28 -15.01
CA THR A 118 -17.91 -1.82 -14.94
C THR A 118 -16.64 -1.54 -14.17
N ALA A 119 -15.63 -0.98 -14.84
CA ALA A 119 -14.46 -0.45 -14.16
C ALA A 119 -14.87 0.78 -13.35
N LEU A 120 -14.46 0.80 -12.08
CA LEU A 120 -14.69 1.92 -11.19
C LEU A 120 -13.45 2.80 -11.13
N ASP A 121 -13.63 4.02 -10.64
CA ASP A 121 -12.54 4.97 -10.44
C ASP A 121 -11.39 4.36 -9.63
N ASN A 122 -10.18 4.77 -9.97
CA ASN A 122 -8.96 4.39 -9.29
C ASN A 122 -9.04 4.75 -7.80
N ARG A 123 -8.62 3.80 -6.97
CA ARG A 123 -8.65 3.89 -5.52
C ARG A 123 -7.26 4.08 -4.94
N PRO A 124 -7.12 4.90 -3.88
CA PRO A 124 -5.85 5.12 -3.24
C PRO A 124 -5.31 3.83 -2.63
N VAL A 125 -3.99 3.85 -2.42
CA VAL A 125 -3.24 2.81 -1.71
C VAL A 125 -2.51 3.47 -0.55
N HIS A 126 -2.15 2.67 0.43
CA HIS A 126 -1.07 3.02 1.35
C HIS A 126 0.26 2.55 0.76
N ALA A 127 1.29 3.39 0.79
CA ALA A 127 2.58 3.11 0.16
C ALA A 127 3.74 3.16 1.16
N TYR A 128 4.71 2.26 0.96
CA TYR A 128 5.91 2.12 1.77
C TYR A 128 7.14 2.00 0.86
N LEU A 129 8.25 2.59 1.26
CA LEU A 129 9.57 2.35 0.69
C LEU A 129 10.31 1.36 1.60
N ILE A 130 10.77 0.25 1.05
CA ILE A 130 11.57 -0.76 1.74
C ILE A 130 13.00 -0.66 1.22
N LYS A 131 13.94 -0.32 2.12
CA LYS A 131 15.36 -0.27 1.80
C LYS A 131 16.11 -1.30 2.61
N SER A 132 16.96 -2.10 1.96
CA SER A 132 17.96 -2.98 2.60
C SER A 132 19.31 -2.31 2.71
#